data_AF-A0A941WES4-F1
#
_entry.id   AF-A0A941WES4-F1
#
_cell.length_a   1.000
_cell.length_b   1.000
_cell.length_c   1.000
_cell.angle_alpha   90.00
_cell.angle_beta   90.00
_cell.angle_gamma   90.00
#
_symmetry.space_group_name_H-M   'P 1'
#
loop_
_entity.id
_entity.type
_entity.pdbx_description
1 polymer ?
#
loop_
_entity_poly.entity_id
_entity_poly.type
_entity_poly.pdbx_seq_one_letter_code
_entity_poly.pdbx_strand_id
1 'polypeptide(L)'
;MIIYFLFKYKSIVNTATIGSKEFGGELMIGGIASRLSNVLMLFFPYFVCINLKSRILKYGLVAAIFVLIISYAAKTWMMNIILASFIVGTFRKQMKVGIKTIALLVSVLFLLFFLYYFLLIDSDSLLQFVSRHFYFYITSGILPMSSYVEAGDFFHIDNRYIMMPFVNTYYSLNGIPPMDVHSPLWYVTDLDIGTESNVFNFFGTIFIYSDPVLFGIYSFLFGAFSYGIFACALKSRSIFIHIIYAYNLAILFWGWYNCGYNLLRYWEIFAYGSILYVINRFYFHLRQNKKNQTLISYG
;
A
#
# COMPACT_ATOMS: atom_id res chain seq x y z
N MET A 1 2.07 17.93 9.54
CA MET A 1 1.79 16.47 9.51
C MET A 1 2.58 15.71 10.56
N ILE A 2 3.92 15.62 10.50
CA ILE A 2 4.72 14.92 11.53
C ILE A 2 4.43 15.49 12.94
N ILE A 3 4.43 16.82 13.08
CA ILE A 3 4.08 17.50 14.35
C ILE A 3 2.68 17.12 14.86
N TYR A 4 1.69 17.03 13.97
CA TYR A 4 0.33 16.60 14.33
C TYR A 4 0.34 15.18 14.92
N PHE A 5 1.05 14.25 14.28
CA PHE A 5 1.17 12.89 14.79
C PHE A 5 1.98 12.82 16.09
N LEU A 6 2.97 13.67 16.31
CA LEU A 6 3.68 13.75 17.59
C LEU A 6 2.76 14.25 18.72
N PHE A 7 1.92 15.25 18.45
CA PHE A 7 0.91 15.70 19.42
C PHE A 7 -0.12 14.61 19.70
N LYS A 8 -0.60 13.93 18.66
CA LYS A 8 -1.56 12.83 18.82
C LYS A 8 -0.94 11.65 19.58
N TYR A 9 0.30 11.30 19.27
CA TYR A 9 1.06 10.28 20.00
C TYR A 9 1.18 10.63 21.48
N LYS A 10 1.48 11.89 21.82
CA LYS A 10 1.53 12.36 23.22
C LYS A 10 0.16 12.28 23.93
N SER A 11 -0.94 12.38 23.18
CA SER A 11 -2.30 12.30 23.76
C SER A 11 -2.77 10.87 24.05
N ILE A 12 -2.06 9.85 23.55
CA ILE A 12 -2.40 8.45 23.81
C ILE A 12 -1.90 8.07 25.20
N VAL A 13 -2.83 7.67 26.08
CA VAL A 13 -2.58 7.41 27.50
C VAL A 13 -1.79 6.11 27.71
N ASN A 14 -1.98 5.11 26.85
CA ASN A 14 -1.33 3.81 26.97
C ASN A 14 -0.29 3.60 25.87
N THR A 15 0.96 3.95 26.14
CA THR A 15 2.09 3.70 25.22
C THR A 15 2.64 2.28 25.31
N ALA A 16 2.19 1.46 26.27
CA ALA A 16 2.64 0.06 26.36
C ALA A 16 2.13 -0.80 25.19
N THR A 17 1.13 -0.31 24.45
CA THR A 17 0.52 -0.99 23.30
C THR A 17 1.11 -0.56 21.95
N ILE A 18 2.20 0.22 21.91
CA ILE A 18 2.82 0.64 20.64
C ILE A 18 3.13 -0.59 19.76
N GLY A 19 2.70 -0.52 18.49
CA GLY A 19 2.88 -1.64 17.56
C GLY A 19 1.76 -2.68 17.59
N SER A 20 0.73 -2.50 18.43
CA SER A 20 -0.54 -3.24 18.41
C SER A 20 -1.59 -2.59 17.50
N LYS A 21 -2.59 -3.37 17.07
CA LYS A 21 -3.70 -2.86 16.25
C LYS A 21 -4.50 -1.78 16.99
N GLU A 22 -4.61 -1.90 18.30
CA GLU A 22 -5.31 -0.98 19.21
C GLU A 22 -4.63 0.39 19.20
N PHE A 23 -3.31 0.42 19.38
CA PHE A 23 -2.52 1.65 19.33
C PHE A 23 -2.54 2.27 17.92
N GLY A 24 -2.42 1.45 16.87
CA GLY A 24 -2.59 1.91 15.49
C GLY A 24 -3.99 2.50 15.24
N GLY A 25 -5.01 1.91 15.88
CA GLY A 25 -6.38 2.37 16.01
C GLY A 25 -6.45 3.81 16.49
N GLU A 26 -5.97 4.03 17.71
CA GLU A 26 -6.01 5.34 18.35
C GLU A 26 -5.17 6.38 17.59
N LEU A 27 -3.99 6.01 17.11
CA LEU A 27 -3.07 6.94 16.44
C LEU A 27 -3.54 7.32 15.03
N MET A 28 -4.04 6.39 14.22
CA MET A 28 -4.26 6.64 12.79
C MET A 28 -5.54 6.03 12.18
N ILE A 29 -6.42 5.38 12.94
CA ILE A 29 -7.72 4.94 12.41
C ILE A 29 -8.75 6.05 12.57
N GLY A 30 -9.51 6.31 11.50
CA GLY A 30 -10.58 7.30 11.47
C GLY A 30 -10.13 8.76 11.25
N GLY A 31 -11.08 9.56 10.77
CA GLY A 31 -10.95 11.02 10.62
C GLY A 31 -9.73 11.49 9.83
N ILE A 32 -9.24 12.68 10.16
CA ILE A 32 -8.13 13.34 9.44
C ILE A 32 -6.79 12.63 9.65
N ALA A 33 -6.59 11.98 10.80
CA ALA A 33 -5.35 11.24 11.10
C ALA A 33 -5.12 10.11 10.10
N SER A 34 -6.17 9.34 9.78
CA SER A 34 -6.07 8.27 8.79
C SER A 34 -5.68 8.79 7.41
N ARG A 35 -6.30 9.90 6.99
CA ARG A 35 -6.02 10.53 5.67
C ARG A 35 -4.61 11.10 5.61
N LEU A 36 -4.14 11.74 6.68
CA LEU A 36 -2.76 12.23 6.79
C LEU A 36 -1.74 11.07 6.77
N SER A 37 -2.09 9.89 7.31
CA SER A 37 -1.20 8.73 7.24
C SER A 37 -0.97 8.26 5.80
N ASN A 38 -1.95 8.43 4.91
CA ASN A 38 -1.81 8.10 3.48
C ASN A 38 -0.87 9.07 2.77
N VAL A 39 -0.85 10.33 3.22
CA VAL A 39 0.10 11.33 2.75
C VAL A 39 1.52 11.01 3.24
N LEU A 40 1.69 10.54 4.49
CA LEU A 40 3.00 10.05 4.98
C LEU A 40 3.55 8.91 4.11
N MET A 41 2.69 7.99 3.70
CA MET A 41 3.06 6.89 2.81
C MET A 41 3.59 7.38 1.47
N LEU A 42 3.05 8.46 0.89
CA LEU A 42 3.60 9.09 -0.31
C LEU A 42 4.97 9.76 -0.06
N PHE A 43 5.14 10.41 1.09
CA PHE A 43 6.37 11.13 1.40
C PHE A 43 7.54 10.24 1.76
N PHE A 44 7.31 9.01 2.23
CA PHE A 44 8.38 8.06 2.50
C PHE A 44 9.25 7.77 1.25
N PRO A 45 8.72 7.20 0.14
CA PRO A 45 9.49 6.96 -1.07
C PRO A 45 10.00 8.27 -1.71
N TYR A 46 9.27 9.37 -1.55
CA TYR A 46 9.76 10.69 -1.98
C TYR A 46 11.09 11.06 -1.31
N PHE A 47 11.15 11.00 0.03
CA PHE A 47 12.37 11.37 0.76
C PHE A 47 13.49 10.35 0.59
N VAL A 48 13.18 9.07 0.43
CA VAL A 48 14.17 8.04 0.10
C VAL A 48 14.85 8.33 -1.24
N CYS A 49 14.08 8.68 -2.28
CA CYS A 49 14.57 8.81 -3.65
C CYS A 49 14.99 10.23 -4.05
N ILE A 50 14.66 11.27 -3.28
CA ILE A 50 15.12 12.64 -3.58
C ILE A 50 16.54 12.89 -3.05
N ASN A 51 17.24 13.79 -3.73
CA ASN A 51 18.53 14.31 -3.30
C ASN A 51 18.32 15.62 -2.52
N LEU A 52 18.22 15.51 -1.19
CA LEU A 52 18.29 16.67 -0.31
C LEU A 52 19.75 17.07 -0.06
N LYS A 53 20.01 18.37 0.04
CA LYS A 53 21.34 18.90 0.38
C LYS A 53 21.82 18.39 1.75
N SER A 54 20.93 18.37 2.74
CA SER A 54 21.22 17.83 4.07
C SER A 54 20.87 16.35 4.14
N ARG A 55 21.89 15.51 4.30
CA ARG A 55 21.72 14.05 4.52
C ARG A 55 21.05 13.76 5.87
N ILE A 56 21.38 14.54 6.90
CA ILE A 56 20.79 14.40 8.24
C ILE A 56 19.28 14.65 8.17
N LEU A 57 18.86 15.72 7.48
CA LEU A 57 17.44 16.00 7.30
C LEU A 57 16.73 14.90 6.52
N LYS A 58 17.35 14.38 5.45
CA LYS A 58 16.81 13.26 4.67
C LYS A 58 16.57 12.03 5.54
N TYR A 59 17.61 11.54 6.21
CA TYR A 59 17.51 10.32 7.02
C TYR A 59 16.63 10.53 8.25
N GLY A 60 16.65 11.71 8.86
CA GLY A 60 15.76 12.07 9.96
C GLY A 60 14.27 12.04 9.55
N LEU A 61 13.94 12.58 8.37
CA LEU A 61 12.56 12.53 7.85
C LEU A 61 12.15 11.10 7.48
N VAL A 62 13.02 10.34 6.82
CA VAL A 62 12.75 8.93 6.49
C VAL A 62 12.51 8.12 7.76
N ALA A 63 13.38 8.24 8.77
CA ALA A 63 13.24 7.54 10.04
C ALA A 63 11.98 7.96 10.79
N ALA A 64 11.68 9.26 10.86
CA ALA A 64 10.46 9.75 11.52
C ALA A 64 9.18 9.21 10.86
N ILE A 65 9.11 9.21 9.52
CA ILE A 65 7.97 8.66 8.79
C ILE A 65 7.89 7.14 8.99
N PHE A 66 9.04 6.44 8.99
CA PHE A 66 9.09 5.00 9.22
C PHE A 66 8.52 4.62 10.58
N VAL A 67 8.97 5.29 11.66
CA VAL A 67 8.49 5.07 13.03
C VAL A 67 6.98 5.29 13.11
N LEU A 68 6.48 6.37 12.53
CA LEU A 68 5.04 6.65 12.50
C LEU A 68 4.25 5.55 11.79
N ILE A 69 4.75 5.00 10.69
CA ILE A 69 4.08 3.91 9.96
C ILE A 69 4.17 2.59 10.73
N ILE A 70 5.29 2.29 11.39
CA ILE A 70 5.41 1.11 12.27
C ILE A 70 4.42 1.18 13.43
N SER A 71 4.26 2.36 14.03
CA SER A 71 3.30 2.57 15.12
C SER A 71 1.85 2.22 14.75
N TYR A 72 1.52 2.21 13.46
CA TYR A 72 0.22 1.79 12.97
C TYR A 72 0.00 0.25 12.99
N ALA A 73 1.03 -0.52 13.36
CA ALA A 73 0.95 -1.98 13.58
C ALA A 73 0.51 -2.80 12.37
N ALA A 74 0.71 -2.28 11.17
CA ALA A 74 0.25 -2.91 9.95
C ALA A 74 1.43 -3.23 9.05
N LYS A 75 1.94 -4.45 9.22
CA LYS A 75 3.09 -5.02 8.49
C LYS A 75 3.05 -4.83 6.98
N THR A 76 1.87 -4.94 6.37
CA THR A 76 1.69 -4.72 4.92
C THR A 76 2.09 -3.29 4.51
N TRP A 77 1.74 -2.27 5.29
CA TRP A 77 2.06 -0.88 4.95
C TRP A 77 3.55 -0.58 5.12
N MET A 78 4.19 -1.17 6.14
CA MET A 78 5.64 -1.10 6.33
C MET A 78 6.39 -1.71 5.15
N MET A 79 5.95 -2.85 4.66
CA MET A 79 6.55 -3.50 3.49
C MET A 79 6.28 -2.70 2.20
N ASN A 80 5.07 -2.16 2.04
CA ASN A 80 4.68 -1.39 0.86
C ASN A 80 5.49 -0.11 0.66
N ILE A 81 5.78 0.64 1.72
CA ILE A 81 6.56 1.89 1.59
C ILE A 81 8.00 1.60 1.15
N ILE A 82 8.57 0.46 1.58
CA ILE A 82 9.91 0.01 1.19
C ILE A 82 9.90 -0.49 -0.25
N LEU A 83 8.93 -1.35 -0.60
CA LEU A 83 8.77 -1.86 -1.95
C LEU A 83 8.53 -0.72 -2.95
N ALA A 84 7.66 0.25 -2.61
CA ALA A 84 7.43 1.44 -3.42
C ALA A 84 8.72 2.26 -3.58
N SER A 85 9.50 2.46 -2.51
CA SER A 85 10.79 3.16 -2.58
C SER A 85 11.79 2.46 -3.51
N PHE A 86 11.88 1.12 -3.41
CA PHE A 86 12.72 0.30 -4.28
C PHE A 86 12.31 0.44 -5.75
N ILE A 87 11.02 0.39 -6.04
CA ILE A 87 10.47 0.52 -7.40
C ILE A 87 10.73 1.94 -7.94
N VAL A 88 10.49 3.00 -7.16
CA VAL A 88 10.79 4.39 -7.57
C VAL A 88 12.29 4.55 -7.85
N GLY A 89 13.15 4.07 -6.96
CA GLY A 89 14.60 4.13 -7.12
C GLY A 89 15.08 3.42 -8.37
N THR A 90 14.52 2.24 -8.65
CA THR A 90 14.78 1.47 -9.88
C THR A 90 14.32 2.20 -11.13
N PHE A 91 13.06 2.67 -11.15
CA PHE A 91 12.46 3.36 -12.29
C PHE A 91 13.22 4.65 -12.64
N ARG A 92 13.75 5.34 -11.61
CA ARG A 92 14.58 6.55 -11.76
C ARG A 92 16.07 6.26 -11.97
N LYS A 93 16.45 5.00 -12.17
CA LYS A 93 17.84 4.56 -12.38
C LYS A 93 18.81 4.92 -11.24
N GLN A 94 18.28 5.11 -10.02
CA GLN A 94 19.06 5.35 -8.81
C GLN A 94 19.55 4.05 -8.17
N MET A 95 18.92 2.93 -8.51
CA MET A 95 19.26 1.58 -8.06
C MET A 95 19.36 0.66 -9.27
N LYS A 96 20.39 -0.20 -9.31
CA LYS A 96 20.49 -1.27 -10.30
C LYS A 96 19.82 -2.52 -9.75
N VAL A 97 18.93 -3.12 -10.54
CA VAL A 97 18.32 -4.41 -10.16
C VAL A 97 19.27 -5.54 -10.54
N GLY A 98 19.69 -6.28 -9.52
CA GLY A 98 20.40 -7.54 -9.68
C GLY A 98 20.04 -8.49 -8.53
N ILE A 99 20.57 -9.71 -8.58
CA ILE A 99 20.25 -10.75 -7.58
C ILE A 99 20.58 -10.28 -6.16
N LYS A 100 21.70 -9.57 -5.96
CA LYS A 100 22.11 -9.03 -4.65
C LYS A 100 21.12 -8.02 -4.09
N THR A 101 20.59 -7.12 -4.92
CA THR A 101 19.61 -6.12 -4.48
C THR A 101 18.24 -6.72 -4.23
N ILE A 102 17.85 -7.74 -5.00
CA ILE A 102 16.60 -8.47 -4.77
C ILE A 102 16.70 -9.26 -3.46
N ALA A 103 17.79 -10.00 -3.25
CA ALA A 103 18.02 -10.72 -1.99
C ALA A 103 18.00 -9.77 -0.79
N LEU A 104 18.68 -8.62 -0.89
CA LEU A 104 18.64 -7.60 0.17
C LEU A 104 17.22 -7.08 0.43
N LEU A 105 16.44 -6.78 -0.61
CA LEU A 105 15.06 -6.35 -0.46
C LEU A 105 14.23 -7.41 0.26
N VAL A 106 14.29 -8.67 -0.18
CA VAL A 106 13.57 -9.79 0.44
C VAL A 106 13.98 -9.95 1.91
N SER A 107 15.28 -9.92 2.21
CA SER A 107 15.78 -10.00 3.59
C SER A 107 15.27 -8.84 4.45
N VAL A 108 15.25 -7.61 3.95
CA VAL A 108 14.72 -6.46 4.70
C VAL A 108 13.22 -6.61 4.97
N LEU A 109 12.44 -7.02 3.96
CA LEU A 109 11.00 -7.23 4.13
C LEU A 109 10.73 -8.36 5.14
N PHE A 110 11.47 -9.47 5.04
CA PHE A 110 11.36 -10.59 5.98
C PHE A 110 11.76 -10.18 7.40
N LEU A 111 12.88 -9.48 7.58
CA LEU A 111 13.34 -9.04 8.91
C LEU A 111 12.32 -8.12 9.57
N LEU A 112 11.72 -7.19 8.82
CA LEU A 112 10.66 -6.33 9.38
C LEU A 112 9.41 -7.11 9.75
N PHE A 113 9.05 -8.10 8.93
CA PHE A 113 7.94 -9.00 9.22
C PHE A 113 8.22 -9.84 10.48
N PHE A 114 9.44 -10.36 10.60
CA PHE A 114 9.90 -11.11 11.76
C PHE A 114 9.91 -10.24 13.02
N LEU A 115 10.52 -9.06 12.97
CA LEU A 115 10.57 -8.13 14.11
C LEU A 115 9.17 -7.74 14.58
N TYR A 116 8.22 -7.54 13.66
CA TYR A 116 6.84 -7.28 14.02
C TYR A 116 6.23 -8.41 14.86
N TYR A 117 6.41 -9.66 14.45
CA TYR A 117 5.88 -10.80 15.18
C TYR A 117 6.67 -11.16 16.44
N PHE A 118 7.97 -10.95 16.45
CA PHE A 118 8.82 -11.11 17.62
C PHE A 118 8.37 -10.24 18.80
N LEU A 119 7.84 -9.04 18.51
CA LEU A 119 7.31 -8.15 19.54
C LEU A 119 5.90 -8.51 20.01
N LEU A 120 5.17 -9.33 19.25
CA LEU A 120 3.74 -9.60 19.49
C LEU A 120 3.45 -11.03 19.96
N ILE A 121 4.32 -11.99 19.61
CA ILE A 121 4.12 -13.40 19.86
C ILE A 121 5.30 -13.92 20.66
N ASP A 122 5.00 -14.48 21.83
CA ASP A 122 5.94 -15.26 22.62
C ASP A 122 5.78 -16.75 22.26
N SER A 123 6.72 -17.28 21.46
CA SER A 123 6.69 -18.67 21.01
C SER A 123 8.07 -19.21 20.64
N ASP A 124 8.38 -20.41 21.11
CA ASP A 124 9.61 -21.15 20.76
C ASP A 124 9.70 -21.49 19.26
N SER A 125 8.57 -21.49 18.55
CA SER A 125 8.47 -21.79 17.12
C SER A 125 8.34 -20.56 16.22
N LEU A 126 8.64 -19.37 16.76
CA LEU A 126 8.41 -18.08 16.08
C LEU A 126 8.98 -18.03 14.66
N LEU A 127 10.22 -18.51 14.45
CA LEU A 127 10.83 -18.48 13.12
C LEU A 127 10.05 -19.30 12.09
N GLN A 128 9.57 -20.49 12.47
CA GLN A 128 8.77 -21.34 11.60
C GLN A 128 7.42 -20.67 11.30
N PHE A 129 6.76 -20.15 12.33
CA PHE A 129 5.50 -19.42 12.20
C PHE A 129 5.63 -18.23 11.25
N VAL A 130 6.63 -17.37 11.46
CA VAL A 130 6.88 -16.18 10.65
C VAL A 130 7.23 -16.55 9.23
N SER A 131 8.06 -17.58 9.02
CA SER A 131 8.44 -18.03 7.67
C SER A 131 7.25 -18.53 6.88
N ARG A 132 6.38 -19.36 7.50
CA ARG A 132 5.12 -19.82 6.90
C ARG A 132 4.19 -18.65 6.58
N HIS A 133 4.02 -17.71 7.52
CA HIS A 133 3.18 -16.52 7.31
C HIS A 133 3.73 -15.60 6.22
N PHE A 134 5.03 -15.39 6.16
CA PHE A 134 5.65 -14.55 5.13
C PHE A 134 5.49 -15.17 3.74
N TYR A 135 5.68 -16.48 3.63
CA TYR A 135 5.42 -17.22 2.40
C TYR A 135 3.95 -17.09 1.99
N PHE A 136 3.03 -17.30 2.94
CA PHE A 136 1.60 -17.11 2.73
C PHE A 136 1.28 -15.69 2.24
N TYR A 137 1.95 -14.64 2.70
CA TYR A 137 1.68 -13.27 2.22
C TYR A 137 2.00 -13.08 0.72
N ILE A 138 2.87 -13.91 0.17
CA ILE A 138 3.24 -13.90 -1.25
C ILE A 138 2.28 -14.80 -2.05
N THR A 139 1.80 -15.91 -1.48
CA THR A 139 1.01 -16.94 -2.19
C THR A 139 -0.48 -17.00 -1.85
N SER A 140 -0.91 -16.23 -0.84
CA SER A 140 -2.23 -16.30 -0.18
C SER A 140 -3.43 -16.14 -1.08
N GLY A 141 -3.32 -15.51 -2.25
CA GLY A 141 -4.46 -15.41 -3.16
C GLY A 141 -4.61 -16.59 -4.12
N ILE A 142 -3.59 -17.44 -4.26
CA ILE A 142 -3.61 -18.61 -5.15
C ILE A 142 -4.10 -19.84 -4.39
N LEU A 143 -3.62 -20.06 -3.17
CA LEU A 143 -3.99 -21.21 -2.35
C LEU A 143 -5.51 -21.35 -2.09
N PRO A 144 -6.22 -20.35 -1.53
CA PRO A 144 -7.66 -20.45 -1.31
C PRO A 144 -8.44 -20.48 -2.62
N MET A 145 -7.88 -19.93 -3.71
CA MET A 145 -8.49 -20.05 -5.04
C MET A 145 -8.44 -21.49 -5.56
N SER A 146 -7.35 -22.23 -5.30
CA SER A 146 -7.28 -23.67 -5.62
C SER A 146 -8.34 -24.43 -4.83
N SER A 147 -8.39 -24.22 -3.51
CA SER A 147 -9.37 -24.86 -2.63
C SER A 147 -10.82 -24.55 -3.02
N TYR A 148 -11.11 -23.31 -3.43
CA TYR A 148 -12.42 -22.89 -3.95
C TYR A 148 -12.83 -23.71 -5.19
N VAL A 149 -11.92 -23.84 -6.17
CA VAL A 149 -12.18 -24.58 -7.40
C VAL A 149 -12.31 -26.09 -7.13
N GLU A 150 -11.48 -26.64 -6.24
CA GLU A 150 -11.53 -28.06 -5.83
C GLU A 150 -12.82 -28.41 -5.10
N ALA A 151 -13.36 -27.48 -4.31
CA ALA A 151 -14.67 -27.64 -3.65
C ALA A 151 -15.84 -27.68 -4.65
N GLY A 152 -15.61 -27.32 -5.92
CA GLY A 152 -16.66 -27.23 -6.93
C GLY A 152 -17.64 -26.08 -6.67
N ASP A 153 -17.26 -25.11 -5.85
CA ASP A 153 -18.03 -23.90 -5.63
C ASP A 153 -17.89 -23.00 -6.87
N PHE A 154 -19.02 -22.54 -7.41
CA PHE A 154 -19.02 -21.61 -8.54
C PHE A 154 -20.03 -20.49 -8.31
N PHE A 155 -19.58 -19.26 -8.54
CA PHE A 155 -20.37 -18.02 -8.64
C PHE A 155 -21.14 -17.61 -7.38
N HIS A 156 -20.50 -16.81 -6.53
CA HIS A 156 -21.18 -16.01 -5.50
C HIS A 156 -21.40 -14.59 -6.03
N ILE A 157 -22.24 -14.44 -7.05
CA ILE A 157 -22.41 -13.18 -7.80
C ILE A 157 -22.81 -12.03 -6.87
N ASP A 158 -21.82 -11.21 -6.50
CA ASP A 158 -21.98 -9.99 -5.73
C ASP A 158 -20.87 -9.00 -6.11
N ASN A 159 -21.12 -8.26 -7.20
CA ASN A 159 -20.18 -7.30 -7.77
C ASN A 159 -19.73 -6.20 -6.78
N ARG A 160 -20.41 -6.04 -5.63
CA ARG A 160 -20.00 -5.10 -4.59
C ARG A 160 -18.61 -5.43 -4.05
N TYR A 161 -18.23 -6.71 -4.02
CA TYR A 161 -16.90 -7.16 -3.59
C TYR A 161 -15.76 -6.78 -4.57
N ILE A 162 -16.09 -6.35 -5.80
CA ILE A 162 -15.13 -5.89 -6.82
C ILE A 162 -14.95 -4.36 -6.75
N MET A 163 -16.02 -3.63 -6.43
CA MET A 163 -16.06 -2.16 -6.40
C MET A 163 -16.14 -1.60 -4.97
N MET A 164 -15.69 -2.38 -3.99
CA MET A 164 -15.83 -2.10 -2.56
C MET A 164 -15.49 -0.68 -2.08
N PRO A 165 -14.39 -0.04 -2.52
CA PRO A 165 -14.05 1.30 -2.05
C PRO A 165 -15.15 2.32 -2.37
N PHE A 166 -15.75 2.18 -3.55
CA PHE A 166 -16.83 3.04 -4.01
C PHE A 166 -18.14 2.72 -3.31
N VAL A 167 -18.44 1.42 -3.12
CA VAL A 167 -19.61 0.96 -2.35
C VAL A 167 -19.53 1.45 -0.90
N ASN A 168 -18.40 1.26 -0.22
CA ASN A 168 -18.21 1.69 1.17
C ASN A 168 -18.21 3.21 1.33
N THR A 169 -17.75 3.95 0.32
CA THR A 169 -17.90 5.41 0.30
C THR A 169 -19.37 5.81 0.22
N TYR A 170 -20.14 5.19 -0.70
CA TYR A 170 -21.58 5.42 -0.80
C TYR A 170 -22.32 5.02 0.49
N TYR A 171 -22.02 3.86 1.08
CA TYR A 171 -22.62 3.41 2.33
C TYR A 171 -22.34 4.40 3.46
N SER A 172 -21.09 4.82 3.62
CA SER A 172 -20.72 5.81 4.65
C SER A 172 -21.44 7.15 4.48
N LEU A 173 -21.68 7.61 3.24
CA LEU A 173 -22.42 8.86 2.98
C LEU A 173 -23.91 8.75 3.29
N ASN A 174 -24.47 7.54 3.27
CA ASN A 174 -25.89 7.26 3.53
C ASN A 174 -26.14 6.68 4.94
N GLY A 175 -25.13 6.67 5.82
CA GLY A 175 -25.25 6.10 7.17
C GLY A 175 -25.41 4.57 7.19
N ILE A 176 -25.07 3.89 6.10
CA ILE A 176 -25.10 2.42 6.00
C ILE A 176 -23.74 1.88 6.50
N PRO A 177 -23.73 0.80 7.32
CA PRO A 177 -22.49 0.16 7.75
C PRO A 177 -21.64 -0.29 6.55
N PRO A 178 -20.31 -0.05 6.55
CA PRO A 178 -19.44 -0.48 5.47
C PRO A 178 -19.34 -2.02 5.41
N MET A 179 -19.14 -2.56 4.20
CA MET A 179 -18.82 -3.97 3.99
C MET A 179 -17.39 -4.28 4.43
N ASP A 180 -17.18 -5.49 4.95
CA ASP A 180 -15.83 -6.01 5.23
C ASP A 180 -15.06 -6.20 3.93
N VAL A 181 -13.79 -5.77 3.93
CA VAL A 181 -12.87 -5.83 2.79
C VAL A 181 -12.45 -7.27 2.47
N HIS A 182 -12.65 -8.18 3.40
CA HIS A 182 -12.39 -9.59 3.21
C HIS A 182 -13.61 -10.35 2.70
N SER A 183 -13.36 -11.43 1.97
CA SER A 183 -14.42 -12.30 1.49
C SER A 183 -15.17 -12.93 2.67
N PRO A 184 -16.50 -13.12 2.60
CA PRO A 184 -17.22 -13.99 3.52
C PRO A 184 -16.83 -15.47 3.38
N LEU A 185 -16.26 -15.86 2.23
CA LEU A 185 -15.84 -17.23 1.95
C LEU A 185 -14.46 -17.52 2.53
N TRP A 186 -14.37 -18.53 3.40
CA TRP A 186 -13.14 -19.02 4.01
C TRP A 186 -12.82 -20.42 3.49
N TYR A 187 -11.59 -20.62 3.02
CA TYR A 187 -11.11 -21.93 2.57
C TYR A 187 -9.85 -22.34 3.30
N VAL A 188 -9.74 -23.64 3.60
CA VAL A 188 -8.53 -24.23 4.15
C VAL A 188 -7.42 -24.16 3.10
N THR A 189 -6.29 -23.59 3.49
CA THR A 189 -5.09 -23.37 2.67
C THR A 189 -3.88 -24.16 3.16
N ASP A 190 -3.96 -24.71 4.37
CA ASP A 190 -2.98 -25.63 4.94
C ASP A 190 -3.75 -26.77 5.63
N LEU A 191 -3.65 -27.98 5.07
CA LEU A 191 -4.35 -29.16 5.56
C LEU A 191 -3.73 -29.75 6.83
N ASP A 192 -2.44 -29.49 7.09
CA ASP A 192 -1.72 -30.07 8.24
C ASP A 192 -2.11 -29.38 9.55
N ILE A 193 -2.34 -28.07 9.48
CA ILE A 193 -2.67 -27.23 10.65
C ILE A 193 -4.05 -26.56 10.56
N GLY A 194 -4.80 -26.81 9.47
CA GLY A 194 -6.14 -26.26 9.28
C GLY A 194 -6.16 -24.74 9.11
N THR A 195 -5.13 -24.13 8.50
CA THR A 195 -5.11 -22.67 8.33
C THR A 195 -6.06 -22.27 7.20
N GLU A 196 -6.97 -21.35 7.51
CA GLU A 196 -7.95 -20.84 6.56
C GLU A 196 -7.61 -19.45 6.03
N SER A 197 -8.11 -19.14 4.84
CA SER A 197 -8.03 -17.81 4.24
C SER A 197 -9.31 -17.43 3.52
N ASN A 198 -9.67 -16.17 3.65
CA ASN A 198 -10.73 -15.52 2.89
C ASN A 198 -10.20 -14.42 1.97
N VAL A 199 -8.95 -14.57 1.55
CA VAL A 199 -8.25 -13.54 0.78
C VAL A 199 -7.83 -14.14 -0.55
N PHE A 200 -8.63 -13.87 -1.58
CA PHE A 200 -8.34 -14.32 -2.93
C PHE A 200 -7.43 -13.34 -3.66
N ASN A 201 -6.76 -13.83 -4.70
CA ASN A 201 -6.14 -12.95 -5.67
C ASN A 201 -7.22 -12.12 -6.40
N PHE A 202 -6.83 -11.02 -7.03
CA PHE A 202 -7.77 -10.10 -7.68
C PHE A 202 -8.58 -10.74 -8.81
N PHE A 203 -7.95 -11.48 -9.71
CA PHE A 203 -8.68 -12.19 -10.77
C PHE A 203 -9.60 -13.26 -10.19
N GLY A 204 -9.16 -13.97 -9.15
CA GLY A 204 -9.99 -14.90 -8.38
C GLY A 204 -11.20 -14.22 -7.76
N THR A 205 -11.03 -13.02 -7.21
CA THR A 205 -12.14 -12.23 -6.66
C THR A 205 -13.14 -11.85 -7.74
N ILE A 206 -12.67 -11.33 -8.88
CA ILE A 206 -13.56 -11.01 -10.00
C ILE A 206 -14.28 -12.29 -10.46
N PHE A 207 -13.57 -13.41 -10.57
CA PHE A 207 -14.14 -14.68 -10.98
C PHE A 207 -15.25 -15.18 -10.04
N ILE A 208 -15.02 -15.13 -8.72
CA ILE A 208 -15.97 -15.59 -7.71
C ILE A 208 -17.23 -14.71 -7.69
N TYR A 209 -17.04 -13.38 -7.79
CA TYR A 209 -18.07 -12.39 -7.49
C TYR A 209 -18.76 -11.79 -8.72
N SER A 210 -18.42 -12.23 -9.93
CA SER A 210 -19.05 -11.76 -11.16
C SER A 210 -19.32 -12.87 -12.17
N ASP A 211 -20.16 -12.58 -13.16
CA ASP A 211 -20.37 -13.47 -14.31
C ASP A 211 -19.20 -13.36 -15.33
N PRO A 212 -19.08 -14.30 -16.28
CA PRO A 212 -17.99 -14.30 -17.26
C PRO A 212 -17.86 -13.03 -18.12
N VAL A 213 -18.96 -12.33 -18.39
CA VAL A 213 -18.95 -11.07 -19.16
C VAL A 213 -18.36 -9.96 -18.30
N LEU A 214 -18.85 -9.82 -17.07
CA LEU A 214 -18.32 -8.85 -16.12
C LEU A 214 -16.87 -9.14 -15.75
N PHE A 215 -16.46 -10.41 -15.70
CA PHE A 215 -15.07 -10.78 -15.51
C PHE A 215 -14.16 -10.16 -16.57
N GLY A 216 -14.55 -10.27 -17.85
CA GLY A 216 -13.83 -9.66 -18.96
C GLY A 216 -13.79 -8.13 -18.86
N ILE A 217 -14.93 -7.51 -18.53
CA ILE A 217 -15.04 -6.05 -18.40
C ILE A 217 -14.15 -5.53 -17.27
N TYR A 218 -14.26 -6.08 -16.06
CA TYR A 218 -13.45 -5.64 -14.92
C TYR A 218 -11.97 -5.88 -15.17
N SER A 219 -11.58 -7.06 -15.68
CA SER A 219 -10.19 -7.35 -16.03
C SER A 219 -9.62 -6.32 -17.03
N PHE A 220 -10.41 -5.96 -18.05
CA PHE A 220 -10.03 -4.94 -19.02
C PHE A 220 -9.88 -3.56 -18.38
N LEU A 221 -10.86 -3.12 -17.59
CA LEU A 221 -10.85 -1.79 -16.95
C LEU A 221 -9.66 -1.61 -16.01
N PHE A 222 -9.37 -2.62 -15.18
CA PHE A 222 -8.22 -2.57 -14.28
C PHE A 222 -6.88 -2.69 -15.02
N GLY A 223 -6.82 -3.49 -16.09
CA GLY A 223 -5.67 -3.53 -16.99
C GLY A 223 -5.41 -2.17 -17.64
N ALA A 224 -6.45 -1.51 -18.16
CA ALA A 224 -6.38 -0.18 -18.76
C ALA A 224 -5.97 0.88 -17.74
N PHE A 225 -6.49 0.82 -16.51
CA PHE A 225 -6.08 1.70 -15.41
C PHE A 225 -4.59 1.54 -15.07
N SER A 226 -4.14 0.31 -14.84
CA SER A 226 -2.74 0.00 -14.51
C SER A 226 -1.79 0.43 -15.64
N TYR A 227 -2.16 0.16 -16.88
CA TYR A 227 -1.42 0.62 -18.06
C TYR A 227 -1.41 2.14 -18.19
N GLY A 228 -2.53 2.82 -17.91
CA GLY A 228 -2.62 4.27 -17.90
C GLY A 228 -1.65 4.92 -16.92
N ILE A 229 -1.53 4.35 -15.71
CA ILE A 229 -0.53 4.78 -14.71
C ILE A 229 0.89 4.57 -15.25
N PHE A 230 1.18 3.40 -15.82
CA PHE A 230 2.48 3.10 -16.41
C PHE A 230 2.85 4.07 -17.54
N ALA A 231 1.93 4.32 -18.48
CA ALA A 231 2.13 5.25 -19.59
C ALA A 231 2.39 6.69 -19.08
N CYS A 232 1.66 7.13 -18.04
CA CYS A 232 1.92 8.40 -17.37
C CYS A 232 3.31 8.43 -16.73
N ALA A 233 3.75 7.35 -16.08
CA ALA A 233 5.06 7.26 -15.45
C ALA A 233 6.22 7.33 -16.45
N LEU A 234 6.08 6.70 -17.63
CA LEU A 234 7.07 6.77 -18.70
C LEU A 234 7.21 8.19 -19.28
N LYS A 235 6.10 8.91 -19.43
CA LYS A 235 6.08 10.26 -20.01
C LYS A 235 6.43 11.35 -18.99
N SER A 236 6.19 11.12 -17.70
CA SER A 236 6.38 12.10 -16.64
C SER A 236 7.77 12.01 -16.01
N ARG A 237 8.39 13.17 -15.73
CA ARG A 237 9.59 13.26 -14.89
C ARG A 237 9.27 13.41 -13.40
N SER A 238 8.00 13.58 -13.05
CA SER A 238 7.58 13.82 -11.67
C SER A 238 7.72 12.56 -10.83
N ILE A 239 8.41 12.71 -9.70
CA ILE A 239 8.55 11.65 -8.70
C ILE A 239 7.18 11.21 -8.13
N PHE A 240 6.17 12.09 -8.08
CA PHE A 240 4.85 11.72 -7.56
C PHE A 240 4.11 10.74 -8.49
N ILE A 241 4.27 10.87 -9.81
CA ILE A 241 3.72 9.88 -10.75
C ILE A 241 4.49 8.55 -10.64
N HIS A 242 5.81 8.61 -10.44
CA HIS A 242 6.60 7.39 -10.19
C HIS A 242 6.20 6.70 -8.89
N ILE A 243 5.86 7.45 -7.84
CA ILE A 243 5.34 6.91 -6.57
C ILE A 243 3.97 6.26 -6.78
N ILE A 244 3.05 6.90 -7.51
CA ILE A 244 1.73 6.30 -7.85
C ILE A 244 1.93 4.97 -8.58
N TYR A 245 2.79 4.94 -9.59
CA TYR A 245 3.14 3.73 -10.32
C TYR A 245 3.75 2.66 -9.41
N ALA A 246 4.64 3.06 -8.50
CA ALA A 246 5.26 2.15 -7.56
C ALA A 246 4.26 1.53 -6.57
N TYR A 247 3.27 2.29 -6.09
CA TYR A 247 2.19 1.74 -5.26
C TYR A 247 1.26 0.83 -6.05
N ASN A 248 0.95 1.15 -7.30
CA ASN A 248 0.18 0.27 -8.18
C ASN A 248 0.90 -1.09 -8.36
N LEU A 249 2.21 -1.07 -8.61
CA LEU A 249 3.02 -2.30 -8.67
C LEU A 249 3.14 -3.01 -7.32
N ALA A 250 3.25 -2.27 -6.21
CA ALA A 250 3.32 -2.87 -4.88
C ALA A 250 2.02 -3.61 -4.52
N ILE A 251 0.84 -3.07 -4.91
CA ILE A 251 -0.43 -3.80 -4.78
C ILE A 251 -0.32 -5.12 -5.53
N LEU A 252 -0.02 -5.06 -6.83
CA LEU A 252 0.02 -6.22 -7.73
C LEU A 252 1.07 -7.28 -7.35
N PHE A 253 2.06 -6.92 -6.54
CA PHE A 253 3.11 -7.84 -6.09
C PHE A 253 2.64 -8.85 -5.05
N TRP A 254 1.73 -8.47 -4.15
CA TRP A 254 1.32 -9.34 -3.04
C TRP A 254 0.26 -10.36 -3.48
N GLY A 255 0.28 -11.56 -2.88
CA GLY A 255 -0.64 -12.65 -3.25
C GLY A 255 -2.12 -12.28 -3.12
N TRP A 256 -2.46 -11.38 -2.20
CA TRP A 256 -3.82 -10.94 -1.89
C TRP A 256 -4.26 -9.63 -2.55
N TYR A 257 -3.62 -9.22 -3.64
CA TYR A 257 -3.73 -7.86 -4.17
C TYR A 257 -5.16 -7.35 -4.43
N ASN A 258 -6.18 -8.22 -4.45
CA ASN A 258 -7.59 -7.83 -4.33
C ASN A 258 -7.85 -6.89 -3.13
N CYS A 259 -7.42 -7.28 -1.93
CA CYS A 259 -7.53 -6.47 -0.72
C CYS A 259 -6.89 -5.09 -0.92
N GLY A 260 -5.86 -4.98 -1.77
CA GLY A 260 -5.24 -3.71 -2.11
C GLY A 260 -6.21 -2.77 -2.81
N TYR A 261 -6.77 -3.19 -3.95
CA TYR A 261 -7.75 -2.36 -4.66
C TYR A 261 -9.07 -2.19 -3.90
N ASN A 262 -9.42 -3.10 -2.98
CA ASN A 262 -10.61 -2.98 -2.14
C ASN A 262 -10.45 -2.00 -0.96
N LEU A 263 -9.23 -1.55 -0.65
CA LEU A 263 -8.97 -0.56 0.38
C LEU A 263 -8.98 0.86 -0.20
N LEU A 264 -9.89 1.70 0.32
CA LEU A 264 -9.96 3.14 -0.02
C LEU A 264 -8.62 3.85 0.13
N ARG A 265 -7.78 3.40 1.06
CA ARG A 265 -6.43 3.92 1.30
C ARG A 265 -5.56 4.00 0.03
N TYR A 266 -5.56 2.98 -0.82
CA TYR A 266 -4.73 3.01 -2.04
C TYR A 266 -5.26 4.02 -3.06
N TRP A 267 -6.58 4.13 -3.19
CA TRP A 267 -7.21 5.14 -4.04
C TRP A 267 -6.88 6.56 -3.58
N GLU A 268 -6.80 6.79 -2.27
CA GLU A 268 -6.35 8.07 -1.72
C GLU A 268 -4.88 8.34 -1.98
N ILE A 269 -4.01 7.33 -1.92
CA ILE A 269 -2.61 7.46 -2.32
C ILE A 269 -2.52 7.89 -3.79
N PHE A 270 -3.35 7.31 -4.68
CA PHE A 270 -3.41 7.71 -6.09
C PHE A 270 -3.93 9.15 -6.26
N ALA A 271 -5.00 9.51 -5.56
CA ALA A 271 -5.58 10.85 -5.60
C ALA A 271 -4.61 11.91 -5.07
N TYR A 272 -4.05 11.73 -3.88
CA TYR A 272 -3.10 12.65 -3.27
C TYR A 272 -1.80 12.74 -4.09
N GLY A 273 -1.30 11.62 -4.63
CA GLY A 273 -0.15 11.63 -5.54
C GLY A 273 -0.43 12.46 -6.80
N SER A 274 -1.65 12.40 -7.33
CA SER A 274 -2.06 13.17 -8.51
C SER A 274 -2.19 14.66 -8.20
N ILE A 275 -2.75 15.01 -7.03
CA ILE A 275 -2.82 16.39 -6.53
C ILE A 275 -1.40 16.96 -6.37
N LEU A 276 -0.49 16.21 -5.73
CA LEU A 276 0.91 16.63 -5.55
C LEU A 276 1.63 16.76 -6.89
N TYR A 277 1.34 15.91 -7.88
CA TYR A 277 1.85 16.07 -9.23
C TYR A 277 1.40 17.40 -9.86
N VAL A 278 0.11 17.73 -9.78
CA VAL A 278 -0.45 18.96 -10.34
C VAL A 278 0.15 20.19 -9.65
N ILE A 279 0.18 20.21 -8.31
CA ILE A 279 0.80 21.30 -7.53
C ILE A 279 2.27 21.49 -7.91
N ASN A 280 3.02 20.39 -8.01
CA ASN A 280 4.43 20.42 -8.38
C ASN A 280 4.63 21.03 -9.78
N ARG A 281 3.79 20.65 -10.75
CA ARG A 281 3.83 21.19 -12.11
C ARG A 281 3.54 22.70 -12.14
N PHE A 282 2.52 23.16 -11.42
CA PHE A 282 2.21 24.59 -11.30
C PHE A 282 3.35 25.38 -10.65
N TYR A 283 3.91 24.87 -9.55
CA TYR A 283 5.04 25.52 -8.87
C TYR A 283 6.27 25.66 -9.79
N PHE A 284 6.59 24.62 -10.56
CA PHE A 284 7.68 24.70 -11.54
C PHE A 284 7.42 25.74 -12.63
N HIS A 285 6.19 25.83 -13.14
CA HIS A 285 5.82 26.82 -14.15
C HIS A 285 5.93 28.25 -13.62
N LEU A 286 5.39 28.52 -12.42
CA LEU A 286 5.51 29.83 -11.77
C LEU A 286 6.96 30.25 -11.54
N ARG A 287 7.82 29.31 -11.14
CA ARG A 287 9.25 29.58 -10.94
C ARG A 287 9.98 29.89 -12.24
N GLN A 288 9.61 29.25 -13.36
CA GLN A 288 10.16 29.56 -14.67
C GLN A 288 9.72 30.96 -15.14
N ASN A 289 8.44 31.30 -14.99
CA ASN A 289 7.93 32.63 -15.36
C ASN A 289 8.61 33.74 -14.54
N LYS A 290 8.80 33.54 -13.23
CA LYS A 290 9.52 34.50 -12.37
C LYS A 290 10.98 34.69 -12.79
N LYS A 291 11.68 33.61 -13.17
CA LYS A 291 13.05 33.69 -13.71
C LYS A 291 13.10 34.48 -15.03
N ASN A 292 12.15 34.25 -15.92
CA ASN A 292 12.08 34.95 -17.20
C ASN A 292 11.78 36.44 -17.00
N GLN A 293 10.90 36.80 -16.06
CA GLN A 293 10.64 38.19 -15.70
C GLN A 293 11.87 38.90 -15.12
N THR A 294 12.64 38.25 -14.24
CA THR A 294 13.90 38.83 -13.74
C THR A 294 14.94 39.00 -14.83
N LEU A 295 15.01 38.12 -15.84
CA LEU A 295 15.97 38.27 -16.94
C LEU A 295 15.63 39.45 -17.86
N ILE A 296 14.34 39.75 -18.04
CA ILE A 296 13.88 40.88 -18.86
C ILE A 296 14.09 42.23 -18.12
N SER A 297 14.10 42.26 -16.79
CA SER A 297 14.31 43.50 -16.03
C SER A 297 15.78 43.92 -15.88
N TYR A 298 16.74 43.07 -16.27
CA TYR A 298 18.18 43.34 -16.20
C TYR A 298 18.86 43.43 -17.59
N GLY A 299 18.08 43.42 -18.67
CA GLY A 299 18.56 43.66 -20.04
C GLY A 299 18.03 44.98 -20.57
#